data_AF-A0A6P2EUN8-F1
#
_entry.id   AF-A0A6P2EUN8-F1
#
_cell.length_a   1.000
_cell.length_b   1.000
_cell.length_c   1.000
_cell.angle_alpha   90.00
_cell.angle_beta   90.00
_cell.angle_gamma   90.00
#
_symmetry.space_group_name_H-M   'P 1'
#
loop_
_entity.id
_entity.type
_entity.pdbx_description
1 polymer ?
#
loop_
_entity_poly.entity_id
_entity_poly.type
_entity_poly.pdbx_seq_one_letter_code
_entity_poly.pdbx_strand_id
1 'polypeptide(L)'
;MLEVRSTGNLRSDGKTLTGYAAIFNSEADLGGFVEVIRNGAFRKSLDGGSNIRALYHHQGDALLGTTRGRTLQLREDAKGLAFSLALPDTTHGRDLAVLVDRGDVAGCSFGFRVRDGGDRWEQRGAQLVRELLDVELAEITLTSDPAYADTTVALRSRPHQQAFVDLNRYWLETV
;
A
#
# COMPACT_ATOMS: atom_id res chain seq x y z
N MET A 1 5.59 12.45 -1.17
CA MET A 1 5.93 11.67 0.05
C MET A 1 5.78 10.19 -0.28
N LEU A 2 6.63 9.29 0.24
CA LEU A 2 6.43 7.84 0.11
C LEU A 2 5.39 7.40 1.15
N GLU A 3 4.36 6.69 0.71
CA GLU A 3 3.27 6.17 1.51
C GLU A 3 3.36 4.65 1.62
N VAL A 4 2.88 4.08 2.74
CA VAL A 4 3.04 2.66 3.11
C VAL A 4 1.69 2.09 3.56
N ARG A 5 1.31 0.90 3.08
CA ARG A 5 0.01 0.24 3.36
C ARG A 5 0.16 -1.27 3.40
N SER A 6 -0.64 -1.96 4.21
CA SER A 6 -0.50 -3.38 4.47
C SER A 6 -1.75 -4.23 4.25
N THR A 7 -1.52 -5.52 4.01
CA THR A 7 -2.55 -6.56 3.84
C THR A 7 -2.09 -7.88 4.44
N GLY A 8 -3.04 -8.71 4.89
CA GLY A 8 -2.79 -10.08 5.34
C GLY A 8 -3.14 -11.10 4.26
N ASN A 9 -2.48 -12.27 4.31
CA ASN A 9 -2.60 -13.48 3.46
C ASN A 9 -1.36 -13.75 2.61
N LEU A 10 -0.28 -14.20 3.26
CA LEU A 10 0.88 -14.80 2.62
C LEU A 10 0.70 -16.32 2.49
N ARG A 11 1.15 -16.87 1.37
CA ARG A 11 1.30 -18.32 1.16
C ARG A 11 2.73 -18.61 0.73
N SER A 12 3.31 -19.66 1.29
CA SER A 12 4.66 -20.13 0.97
C SER A 12 4.59 -21.57 0.46
N ASP A 13 5.36 -21.88 -0.58
CA ASP A 13 5.69 -23.27 -0.96
C ASP A 13 7.14 -23.66 -0.58
N GLY A 14 7.79 -22.83 0.26
CA GLY A 14 9.17 -23.01 0.71
C GLY A 14 10.22 -22.31 -0.17
N LYS A 15 9.91 -21.98 -1.43
CA LYS A 15 10.82 -21.24 -2.33
C LYS A 15 10.18 -20.00 -2.93
N THR A 16 8.86 -19.97 -2.97
CA THR A 16 8.06 -18.92 -3.55
C THR A 16 7.06 -18.41 -2.52
N LEU A 17 7.04 -17.10 -2.33
CA LEU A 17 5.98 -16.42 -1.60
C LEU A 17 4.96 -15.84 -2.55
N THR A 18 3.69 -16.07 -2.28
CA THR A 18 2.57 -15.50 -3.03
C THR A 18 1.59 -14.83 -2.09
N GLY A 19 0.90 -13.82 -2.59
CA GLY A 19 -0.07 -13.07 -1.80
C GLY A 19 -0.62 -11.89 -2.55
N TYR A 20 -1.32 -11.05 -1.80
CA TYR A 20 -1.73 -9.73 -2.26
C TYR A 20 -0.92 -8.71 -1.47
N ALA A 21 -0.37 -7.70 -2.15
CA ALA A 21 0.26 -6.56 -1.49
C ALA A 21 -0.79 -5.49 -1.14
N ALA A 22 -1.85 -5.40 -1.94
CA ALA A 22 -2.96 -4.47 -1.77
C ALA A 22 -4.29 -5.16 -2.13
N ILE A 23 -5.37 -4.83 -1.41
CA ILE A 23 -6.74 -5.29 -1.72
C ILE A 23 -7.54 -4.11 -2.28
N PHE A 24 -8.22 -4.31 -3.39
CA PHE A 24 -9.03 -3.29 -4.04
C PHE A 24 -10.42 -3.18 -3.45
N ASN A 25 -10.97 -1.95 -3.49
CA ASN A 25 -12.32 -1.60 -3.07
C ASN A 25 -12.68 -1.99 -1.63
N SER A 26 -11.67 -2.27 -0.80
CA SER A 26 -11.82 -2.43 0.64
C SER A 26 -11.53 -1.09 1.31
N GLU A 27 -12.38 -0.71 2.25
CA GLU A 27 -12.14 0.42 3.12
C GLU A 27 -11.11 0.04 4.19
N ALA A 28 -10.10 0.90 4.36
CA ALA A 28 -9.11 0.81 5.43
C ALA A 28 -9.16 2.09 6.28
N ASP A 29 -9.47 1.95 7.57
CA ASP A 29 -9.41 3.08 8.50
C ASP A 29 -7.97 3.34 8.94
N LEU A 30 -7.48 4.55 8.66
CA LEU A 30 -6.11 4.98 8.94
C LEU A 30 -6.05 5.99 10.09
N GLY A 31 -7.02 5.94 11.02
CA GLY A 31 -7.01 6.72 12.26
C GLY A 31 -7.36 8.20 12.07
N GLY A 32 -8.03 8.55 10.97
CA GLY A 32 -8.43 9.92 10.67
C GLY A 32 -9.12 10.12 9.32
N PHE A 33 -8.95 9.17 8.40
CA PHE A 33 -9.73 9.03 7.18
C PHE A 33 -9.77 7.55 6.79
N VAL A 34 -10.73 7.21 5.93
CA VAL A 34 -10.83 5.89 5.30
C VAL A 34 -10.18 5.96 3.93
N GLU A 35 -9.35 4.99 3.60
CA GLU A 35 -8.74 4.87 2.27
C GLU A 35 -9.29 3.68 1.50
N VAL A 36 -9.48 3.86 0.20
CA VAL A 36 -9.89 2.82 -0.75
C VAL A 36 -8.96 2.83 -1.94
N ILE A 37 -8.37 1.68 -2.26
CA ILE A 37 -7.56 1.49 -3.45
C ILE A 37 -8.46 1.04 -4.59
N ARG A 38 -8.53 1.79 -5.69
CA ARG A 38 -9.36 1.43 -6.84
C ARG A 38 -8.62 0.48 -7.78
N ASN A 39 -9.37 -0.35 -8.51
CA ASN A 39 -8.80 -1.16 -9.59
C ASN A 39 -8.11 -0.24 -10.60
N GLY A 40 -6.95 -0.67 -11.11
CA GLY A 40 -6.16 0.13 -12.05
C GLY A 40 -5.18 1.09 -11.38
N ALA A 41 -5.21 1.25 -10.05
CA ALA A 41 -4.33 2.19 -9.34
C ALA A 41 -2.85 1.92 -9.56
N PHE A 42 -2.44 0.67 -9.82
CA PHE A 42 -1.06 0.30 -10.07
C PHE A 42 -0.75 0.10 -11.56
N ARG A 43 -1.75 0.17 -12.45
CA ARG A 43 -1.62 -0.19 -13.87
C ARG A 43 -0.45 0.50 -14.55
N LYS A 44 -0.35 1.83 -14.42
CA LYS A 44 0.75 2.60 -15.01
C LYS A 44 2.12 2.25 -14.42
N SER A 45 2.17 1.86 -13.16
CA SER A 45 3.42 1.44 -12.51
C SER A 45 3.89 0.07 -13.01
N LEU A 46 2.96 -0.84 -13.27
CA LEU A 46 3.26 -2.15 -13.83
C LEU A 46 3.65 -2.06 -15.32
N ASP A 47 2.96 -1.22 -16.08
CA ASP A 47 3.20 -1.05 -17.52
C ASP A 47 4.45 -0.18 -17.82
N GLY A 48 4.78 0.75 -16.92
CA GLY A 48 5.83 1.77 -17.13
C GLY A 48 7.27 1.28 -17.03
N GLY A 49 7.51 0.00 -16.75
CA GLY A 49 8.86 -0.60 -16.71
C GLY A 49 9.72 -0.19 -15.51
N SER A 50 9.12 0.45 -14.50
CA SER A 50 9.79 0.77 -13.23
C SER A 50 10.28 -0.49 -12.54
N ASN A 51 11.49 -0.45 -11.98
CA ASN A 51 12.02 -1.58 -11.24
C ASN A 51 11.46 -1.62 -9.81
N ILE A 52 10.33 -2.29 -9.65
CA ILE A 52 9.71 -2.51 -8.35
C ILE A 52 10.49 -3.58 -7.58
N ARG A 53 10.74 -3.32 -6.29
CA ARG A 53 11.53 -4.16 -5.37
C ARG A 53 10.61 -4.88 -4.38
N ALA A 54 10.98 -6.10 -4.00
CA ALA A 54 10.47 -6.77 -2.81
C ALA A 54 11.53 -6.67 -1.70
N LEU A 55 11.15 -6.09 -0.56
CA LEU A 55 12.04 -5.86 0.58
C LEU A 55 11.54 -6.58 1.84
N TYR A 56 12.41 -6.65 2.83
CA TYR A 56 12.02 -7.00 4.20
C TYR A 56 12.02 -5.74 5.08
N HIS A 57 10.93 -5.48 5.81
CA HIS A 57 10.77 -4.31 6.71
C HIS A 57 11.11 -2.93 6.10
N HIS A 58 10.79 -2.70 4.82
CA HIS A 58 11.15 -1.48 4.07
C HIS A 58 12.66 -1.15 4.05
N GLN A 59 13.51 -2.12 4.39
CA GLN A 59 14.95 -1.92 4.45
C GLN A 59 15.56 -2.13 3.06
N GLY A 60 16.20 -1.10 2.52
CA GLY A 60 16.73 -1.12 1.15
C GLY A 60 17.89 -2.11 0.95
N ASP A 61 18.61 -2.45 2.01
CA ASP A 61 19.67 -3.46 2.06
C ASP A 61 19.13 -4.89 2.20
N ALA A 62 17.92 -5.06 2.73
CA ALA A 62 17.23 -6.35 2.81
C ALA A 62 16.43 -6.68 1.54
N LEU A 63 17.10 -6.66 0.38
CA LEU A 63 16.51 -6.94 -0.92
C LEU A 63 16.19 -8.45 -1.07
N LEU A 64 14.92 -8.75 -1.39
CA LEU A 64 14.45 -10.11 -1.63
C LEU A 64 14.29 -10.41 -3.12
N GLY A 65 13.84 -9.43 -3.91
CA GLY A 65 13.63 -9.64 -5.33
C GLY A 65 13.26 -8.38 -6.09
N THR A 66 13.25 -8.47 -7.41
CA THR A 66 12.90 -7.33 -8.27
C THR A 66 12.16 -7.79 -9.52
N THR A 67 11.32 -6.89 -10.04
CA THR A 67 10.64 -7.09 -11.33
C THR A 67 11.63 -7.15 -12.49
N ARG A 68 12.67 -6.30 -12.49
CA ARG A 68 13.75 -6.33 -13.49
C ARG A 68 14.51 -7.67 -13.49
N GLY A 69 14.80 -8.20 -12.31
CA GLY A 69 15.45 -9.49 -12.13
C GLY A 69 14.55 -10.69 -12.38
N ARG A 70 13.25 -10.48 -12.67
CA ARG A 70 12.23 -11.52 -12.87
C ARG A 70 12.02 -12.46 -11.67
N THR A 71 12.50 -12.07 -10.49
CA THR A 71 12.28 -12.79 -9.23
C THR A 71 11.03 -12.31 -8.50
N LEU A 72 10.55 -11.12 -8.83
CA LEU A 72 9.25 -10.60 -8.40
C LEU A 72 8.34 -10.45 -9.62
N GLN A 73 7.16 -11.06 -9.55
CA GLN A 73 6.07 -10.89 -10.50
C GLN A 73 4.92 -10.18 -9.79
N LEU A 74 4.35 -9.19 -10.44
CA LEU A 74 3.22 -8.41 -9.95
C LEU A 74 2.13 -8.38 -11.01
N ARG A 75 0.87 -8.50 -10.59
CA ARG A 75 -0.28 -8.32 -11.47
C ARG A 75 -1.45 -7.75 -10.69
N GLU A 76 -2.26 -6.93 -11.35
CA GLU A 76 -3.59 -6.61 -10.84
C GLU A 76 -4.58 -7.70 -11.24
N ASP A 77 -5.52 -7.99 -10.34
CA ASP A 77 -6.74 -8.73 -10.65
C ASP A 77 -7.97 -8.08 -10.01
N ALA A 78 -9.12 -8.74 -10.09
CA ALA A 78 -10.36 -8.22 -9.52
C ALA A 78 -10.27 -7.99 -7.99
N LYS A 79 -9.43 -8.76 -7.29
CA LYS A 79 -9.26 -8.69 -5.83
C LYS A 79 -8.21 -7.66 -5.43
N GLY A 80 -7.10 -7.53 -6.14
CA GLY A 80 -6.00 -6.69 -5.68
C GLY A 80 -4.73 -6.72 -6.52
N LEU A 81 -3.66 -6.18 -5.94
CA LEU A 81 -2.30 -6.30 -6.46
C LEU A 81 -1.70 -7.62 -5.97
N ALA A 82 -1.78 -8.66 -6.79
CA ALA A 82 -1.20 -9.97 -6.51
C ALA A 82 0.31 -9.98 -6.81
N PHE A 83 1.06 -10.75 -6.03
CA PHE A 83 2.48 -10.96 -6.26
C PHE A 83 2.89 -12.43 -6.18
N SER A 84 3.99 -12.75 -6.86
CA SER A 84 4.76 -13.98 -6.72
C SER A 84 6.24 -13.64 -6.62
N LEU A 85 6.88 -14.05 -5.53
CA LEU A 85 8.27 -13.73 -5.20
C LEU A 85 9.06 -15.02 -5.03
N ALA A 86 10.03 -15.25 -5.90
CA ALA A 86 11.04 -16.28 -5.68
C ALA A 86 12.02 -15.79 -4.62
N LEU A 87 12.06 -16.47 -3.46
CA LEU A 87 12.95 -16.10 -2.37
C LEU A 87 14.41 -16.37 -2.76
N PRO A 88 15.32 -15.43 -2.48
CA PRO A 88 16.73 -15.62 -2.76
C PRO A 88 17.36 -16.52 -1.69
N ASP A 89 18.41 -17.25 -2.05
CA ASP A 89 19.21 -18.03 -1.08
C ASP A 89 20.21 -17.15 -0.31
N THR A 90 19.71 -16.06 0.27
CA THR A 90 20.44 -15.16 1.17
C THR A 90 19.99 -15.39 2.61
N THR A 91 20.69 -14.80 3.58
CA THR A 91 20.25 -14.81 4.98
C THR A 91 18.82 -14.30 5.11
N HIS A 92 18.51 -13.12 4.55
CA HIS A 92 17.15 -12.57 4.59
C HIS A 92 16.10 -13.47 3.92
N GLY A 93 16.42 -14.08 2.78
CA GLY A 93 15.46 -14.94 2.07
C GLY A 93 15.18 -16.25 2.83
N ARG A 94 16.22 -16.91 3.36
CA ARG A 94 16.07 -18.13 4.17
C ARG A 94 15.35 -17.86 5.49
N ASP A 95 15.74 -16.80 6.19
CA ASP A 95 15.13 -16.43 7.47
C ASP A 95 13.65 -16.08 7.27
N LEU A 96 13.33 -15.32 6.22
CA LEU A 96 11.96 -14.99 5.88
C LEU A 96 11.13 -16.23 5.56
N ALA A 97 11.67 -17.22 4.85
CA ALA A 97 10.96 -18.48 4.58
C ALA A 97 10.54 -19.17 5.89
N VAL A 98 11.45 -19.25 6.87
CA VAL A 98 11.18 -19.83 8.19
C VAL A 98 10.15 -19.01 8.97
N LEU A 99 10.26 -17.68 8.97
CA LEU A 99 9.35 -16.80 9.69
C LEU A 99 7.93 -16.83 9.10
N VAL A 100 7.81 -16.95 7.78
CA VAL A 100 6.50 -17.12 7.12
C VAL A 100 5.91 -18.50 7.44
N ASP A 101 6.71 -19.56 7.40
CA ASP A 101 6.26 -20.93 7.73
C ASP A 101 5.75 -21.05 9.17
N ARG A 102 6.43 -20.39 10.12
CA ARG A 102 5.97 -20.27 11.51
C ARG A 102 4.77 -19.34 11.70
N GLY A 103 4.46 -18.49 10.72
CA GLY A 103 3.41 -17.48 10.81
C GLY A 103 3.80 -16.20 11.56
N ASP A 104 5.08 -15.99 11.88
CA ASP A 104 5.58 -14.74 12.50
C ASP A 104 5.50 -13.56 11.52
N VAL A 105 5.67 -13.84 10.22
CA VAL A 105 5.49 -12.87 9.14
C VAL A 105 4.31 -13.31 8.28
N ALA A 106 3.19 -12.60 8.39
CA ALA A 106 1.94 -12.92 7.71
C ALA A 106 1.40 -11.77 6.83
N GLY A 107 2.09 -10.63 6.84
CA GLY A 107 1.67 -9.40 6.16
C GLY A 107 2.57 -9.01 5.01
N CYS A 108 1.97 -8.37 4.01
CA CYS A 108 2.67 -7.65 2.96
C CYS A 108 2.25 -6.18 3.00
N SER A 109 3.22 -5.29 2.86
CA SER A 109 2.97 -3.87 2.68
C SER A 109 3.50 -3.38 1.33
N PHE A 110 3.08 -2.21 0.87
CA PHE A 110 3.57 -1.58 -0.34
C PHE A 110 3.90 -0.10 -0.13
N GLY A 111 5.04 0.31 -0.69
CA GLY A 111 5.52 1.68 -0.71
C GLY A 111 5.16 2.36 -2.04
N PHE A 112 4.50 3.52 -2.01
CA PHE A 112 4.05 4.22 -3.21
C PHE A 112 4.09 5.74 -3.10
N ARG A 113 3.98 6.43 -4.24
CA ARG A 113 3.66 7.86 -4.31
C ARG A 113 2.38 8.04 -5.11
N VAL A 114 1.52 8.97 -4.71
CA VAL A 114 0.36 9.33 -5.53
C VAL A 114 0.83 10.21 -6.68
N ARG A 115 0.40 9.89 -7.91
CA ARG A 115 0.68 10.74 -9.08
C ARG A 115 -0.20 11.98 -9.04
N ASP A 116 0.15 13.02 -9.79
CA ASP A 116 -0.70 14.21 -9.90
C ASP A 116 -2.12 13.84 -10.38
N GLY A 117 -3.13 14.18 -9.58
CA GLY A 117 -4.53 13.77 -9.82
C GLY A 117 -4.82 12.28 -9.61
N GLY A 118 -3.89 11.55 -9.00
CA GLY A 118 -3.98 10.12 -8.74
C GLY A 118 -4.73 9.73 -7.46
N ASP A 119 -5.25 10.70 -6.72
CA ASP A 119 -6.19 10.47 -5.62
C ASP A 119 -7.40 11.41 -5.69
N ARG A 120 -8.46 10.99 -5.01
CA ARG A 120 -9.68 11.79 -4.83
C ARG A 120 -10.08 11.76 -3.38
N TRP A 121 -10.41 12.92 -2.84
CA TRP A 121 -10.91 13.07 -1.48
C TRP A 121 -12.39 13.44 -1.49
N GLU A 122 -13.16 12.81 -0.61
CA GLU A 122 -14.60 13.00 -0.47
C GLU A 122 -14.97 13.03 1.02
N GLN A 123 -15.87 13.94 1.40
CA GLN A 123 -16.47 13.95 2.72
C GLN A 123 -17.78 13.15 2.70
N ARG A 124 -17.82 12.00 3.38
CA ARG A 124 -19.03 11.16 3.55
C ARG A 124 -19.55 11.31 4.98
N GLY A 125 -20.43 12.29 5.20
CA GLY A 125 -20.91 12.63 6.53
C GLY A 125 -19.76 13.14 7.42
N ALA A 126 -19.50 12.47 8.55
CA ALA A 126 -18.36 12.79 9.41
C ALA A 126 -17.03 12.13 8.95
N GLN A 127 -17.10 11.16 8.03
CA GLN A 127 -15.95 10.40 7.58
C GLN A 127 -15.29 11.08 6.37
N LEU A 128 -14.00 11.37 6.46
CA LEU A 128 -13.19 11.72 5.30
C LEU A 128 -12.78 10.43 4.59
N VAL A 129 -12.96 10.37 3.28
CA VAL A 129 -12.62 9.21 2.44
C VAL A 129 -11.63 9.63 1.36
N ARG A 130 -10.57 8.86 1.19
CA ARG A 130 -9.60 8.98 0.11
C ARG A 130 -9.70 7.78 -0.82
N GLU A 131 -9.74 8.02 -2.11
CA GLU A 131 -9.63 6.99 -3.13
C GLU A 131 -8.31 7.12 -3.87
N LEU A 132 -7.51 6.06 -3.88
CA LEU A 132 -6.30 5.97 -4.70
C LEU A 132 -6.68 5.46 -6.10
N LEU A 133 -6.46 6.29 -7.10
CA LEU A 133 -6.81 6.07 -8.51
C LEU A 133 -5.60 5.77 -9.38
N ASP A 134 -4.43 6.34 -9.06
CA ASP A 134 -3.18 6.16 -9.79
C ASP A 134 -1.98 6.43 -8.89
N VAL A 135 -1.19 5.40 -8.64
CA VAL A 135 -0.01 5.47 -7.78
C VAL A 135 1.23 4.96 -8.48
N GLU A 136 2.35 5.61 -8.21
CA GLU A 136 3.69 5.14 -8.51
C GLU A 136 4.14 4.14 -7.44
N LEU A 137 4.12 2.84 -7.78
CA LEU A 137 4.57 1.77 -6.89
C LEU A 137 6.10 1.71 -6.87
N ALA A 138 6.69 1.85 -5.67
CA ALA A 138 8.14 1.80 -5.48
C ALA A 138 8.60 0.41 -5.00
N GLU A 139 7.83 -0.22 -4.13
CA GLU A 139 8.18 -1.50 -3.51
C GLU A 139 6.98 -2.22 -2.92
N ILE A 140 7.12 -3.54 -2.77
CA ILE A 140 6.38 -4.31 -1.77
C ILE A 140 7.36 -4.71 -0.66
N THR A 141 6.86 -4.88 0.56
CA THR A 141 7.64 -5.36 1.70
C THR A 141 6.93 -6.50 2.40
N LEU A 142 7.70 -7.41 2.96
CA LEU A 142 7.21 -8.42 3.91
C LEU A 142 7.47 -7.87 5.31
N THR A 143 6.48 -7.96 6.20
CA THR A 143 6.57 -7.40 7.56
C THR A 143 5.69 -8.17 8.55
N SER A 144 6.13 -8.23 9.80
CA SER A 144 5.38 -8.77 10.95
C SER A 144 4.42 -7.75 11.56
N ASP A 145 4.72 -6.44 11.43
CA ASP A 145 3.92 -5.33 12.01
C ASP A 145 3.36 -4.42 10.91
N PRO A 146 2.27 -4.85 10.25
CA PRO A 146 1.70 -4.13 9.11
C PRO A 146 1.09 -2.75 9.48
N ALA A 147 0.47 -2.59 10.66
CA ALA A 147 -0.48 -1.49 10.88
C ALA A 147 0.11 -0.13 11.35
N TYR A 148 1.25 -0.12 12.06
CA TYR A 148 1.70 1.08 12.78
C TYR A 148 2.38 2.12 11.87
N ALA A 149 3.20 1.65 10.93
CA ALA A 149 3.85 2.50 9.93
C ALA A 149 2.83 3.11 8.95
N ASP A 150 1.86 2.29 8.53
CA ASP A 150 0.77 2.69 7.63
C ASP A 150 0.02 3.93 8.15
N THR A 151 -0.40 3.88 9.42
CA THR A 151 -1.24 4.90 10.05
C THR A 151 -0.51 6.25 10.17
N THR A 152 0.75 6.24 10.63
CA THR A 152 1.51 7.49 10.86
C THR A 152 1.84 8.21 9.55
N VAL A 153 2.20 7.45 8.51
CA VAL A 153 2.52 7.99 7.18
C VAL A 153 1.25 8.47 6.48
N ALA A 154 0.15 7.72 6.60
CA ALA A 154 -1.15 8.12 6.06
C ALA A 154 -1.66 9.43 6.66
N LEU A 155 -1.58 9.63 7.98
CA LEU A 155 -2.07 10.86 8.63
C LEU A 155 -1.38 12.14 8.13
N ARG A 156 -0.12 12.04 7.68
CA ARG A 156 0.62 13.17 7.08
C ARG A 156 0.19 13.48 5.64
N SER A 157 -0.42 12.52 4.95
CA SER A 157 -0.94 12.71 3.57
C SER A 157 -2.30 13.42 3.54
N ARG A 158 -2.97 13.51 4.69
CA ARG A 158 -4.27 14.18 4.80
C ARG A 158 -4.11 15.67 4.43
N PRO A 159 -4.95 16.21 3.54
CA PRO A 159 -4.93 17.65 3.27
C PRO A 159 -5.19 18.43 4.56
N HIS A 160 -4.37 19.45 4.82
CA HIS A 160 -4.67 20.43 5.85
C HIS A 160 -6.06 21.00 5.54
N GLN A 161 -6.99 20.91 6.50
CA GLN A 161 -8.29 21.55 6.37
C GLN A 161 -8.07 23.04 6.12
N GLN A 162 -8.15 23.48 4.86
CA GLN A 162 -8.78 24.77 4.62
C GLN A 162 -10.22 24.51 4.99
N ALA A 163 -10.61 24.98 6.17
CA ALA A 163 -12.00 25.02 6.56
C ALA A 163 -12.76 25.63 5.38
N PHE A 164 -13.59 24.83 4.72
CA PHE A 164 -14.72 25.39 3.99
C PHE A 164 -15.58 26.01 5.09
N VAL A 165 -15.25 27.26 5.44
CA VAL A 165 -16.17 28.12 6.15
C VAL A 165 -17.32 28.26 5.18
N ASP A 166 -18.41 27.57 5.46
CA ASP A 166 -19.66 27.77 4.75
C ASP A 166 -20.12 29.20 5.09
N LEU A 167 -19.63 30.17 4.31
CA LEU A 167 -19.93 31.60 4.49
C LEU A 167 -21.43 31.90 4.38
N ASN A 168 -22.23 30.94 3.88
CA ASN A 168 -23.69 31.04 3.85
C ASN A 168 -24.33 30.81 5.22
N ARG A 169 -23.61 30.26 6.22
CA ARG A 169 -24.17 30.04 7.57
C ARG A 169 -24.11 31.29 8.46
N TYR A 170 -23.34 32.31 8.10
CA TYR A 170 -23.16 33.52 8.91
C TYR A 170 -24.02 34.72 8.49
N TRP A 171 -24.85 34.61 7.45
CA TRP A 171 -25.68 35.71 6.92
C TRP A 171 -27.14 35.72 7.38
N LEU A 172 -27.55 34.83 8.30
CA LEU A 172 -28.95 34.74 8.77
C LEU A 172 -29.17 35.19 10.23
N GLU A 173 -28.18 35.78 10.90
CA GLU A 173 -28.31 36.24 12.29
C GLU A 173 -28.13 37.75 12.50
N THR A 174 -28.47 38.57 11.50
CA THR A 174 -28.64 40.01 11.69
C THR A 174 -29.99 40.47 11.14
N VAL A 175 -31.01 40.40 12.01
CA VAL A 175 -32.24 41.19 11.92
C VAL A 175 -32.44 41.89 13.25
#